data_AF-A0A0F5HL76-F1
#
_entry.id   AF-A0A0F5HL76-F1
#
_cell.length_a   1.000
_cell.length_b   1.000
_cell.length_c   1.000
_cell.angle_alpha   90.00
_cell.angle_beta   90.00
_cell.angle_gamma   90.00
#
_symmetry.space_group_name_H-M   'P 1'
#
loop_
_entity.id
_entity.type
_entity.pdbx_description
1 polymer ?
#
loop_
_entity_poly.entity_id
_entity_poly.type
_entity_poly.pdbx_seq_one_letter_code
_entity_poly.pdbx_strand_id
1 'polypeptide(L)' 'MEVGMEVVYDSKIYTIVHIYNSGYCEIKEKNKHTILLVKLSELSIRE' A
#
# COMPACT_ATOMS: atom_id res chain seq x y z
N MET A 1 -7.30 -6.10 -3.85
CA MET A 1 -6.27 -5.58 -2.93
C MET A 1 -6.64 -5.98 -1.53
N GLU A 2 -5.70 -6.57 -0.78
CA GLU A 2 -5.89 -7.06 0.58
C GLU A 2 -4.66 -6.77 1.43
N VAL A 3 -4.80 -6.83 2.76
CA VAL A 3 -3.66 -6.67 3.68
C VAL A 3 -2.65 -7.80 3.43
N GLY A 4 -1.37 -7.44 3.33
CA GLY A 4 -0.28 -8.35 2.99
C GLY A 4 0.09 -8.39 1.50
N MET A 5 -0.75 -7.81 0.62
CA MET A 5 -0.45 -7.73 -0.82
C MET A 5 0.66 -6.71 -1.11
N GLU A 6 1.55 -7.07 -2.04
CA GLU A 6 2.53 -6.14 -2.62
C GLU A 6 1.88 -5.25 -3.69
N VAL A 7 2.08 -3.95 -3.56
CA VAL A 7 1.53 -2.92 -4.44
C VAL A 7 2.62 -1.95 -4.88
N VAL A 8 2.43 -1.35 -6.04
CA VAL A 8 3.28 -0.28 -6.56
C VAL A 8 2.63 1.07 -6.26
N TYR A 9 3.41 1.95 -5.64
CA TYR A 9 3.08 3.36 -5.40
C TYR A 9 4.32 4.19 -5.71
N ASP A 10 4.19 5.26 -6.49
CA ASP A 10 5.31 6.14 -6.87
C ASP A 10 6.56 5.37 -7.39
N SER A 11 6.34 4.39 -8.28
CA SER A 11 7.38 3.51 -8.84
C SER A 11 8.18 2.67 -7.83
N LYS A 12 7.70 2.55 -6.58
CA LYS A 12 8.30 1.71 -5.53
C LYS A 12 7.31 0.65 -5.06
N ILE A 13 7.85 -0.43 -4.50
CA ILE A 13 7.07 -1.56 -4.02
C ILE A 13 6.83 -1.39 -2.52
N TYR A 14 5.58 -1.52 -2.13
CA TYR A 14 5.12 -1.49 -0.75
C TYR A 14 4.22 -2.68 -0.45
N THR A 15 3.98 -2.93 0.82
CA THR A 15 3.01 -3.92 1.29
C THR A 15 1.85 -3.21 1.97
N ILE A 16 0.62 -3.58 1.65
CA ILE A 16 -0.55 -3.07 2.34
C ILE A 16 -0.56 -3.63 3.77
N VAL A 17 -0.62 -2.75 4.77
CA VAL A 17 -0.67 -3.13 6.19
C VAL A 17 -2.05 -2.91 6.81
N HIS A 18 -2.82 -1.97 6.28
CA HIS A 18 -4.19 -1.71 6.74
C HIS A 18 -5.06 -1.16 5.61
N ILE A 19 -6.36 -1.49 5.62
CA ILE A 19 -7.35 -0.97 4.67
C ILE A 19 -8.50 -0.37 5.47
N TYR A 20 -8.84 0.88 5.19
CA TYR A 20 -9.98 1.56 5.77
C TYR A 20 -11.18 1.52 4.82
N ASN A 21 -12.38 1.43 5.39
CA ASN A 21 -13.65 1.49 4.64
C ASN A 21 -13.88 2.84 3.94
N SER A 22 -13.05 3.84 4.20
CA SER A 22 -13.05 5.15 3.52
C SER A 22 -12.34 5.13 2.16
N GLY A 23 -11.79 3.99 1.72
CA GLY A 23 -11.03 3.88 0.48
C GLY A 23 -9.55 4.28 0.61
N TYR A 24 -9.08 4.49 1.84
CA TYR A 24 -7.67 4.70 2.16
C TYR A 24 -7.04 3.39 2.63
N CYS A 25 -5.72 3.30 2.50
CA CYS A 25 -4.94 2.20 3.02
C CYS A 25 -3.57 2.68 3.49
N GLU A 26 -3.02 1.96 4.45
CA GLU A 26 -1.65 2.13 4.89
C GLU A 26 -0.76 1.17 4.12
N ILE A 27 0.34 1.68 3.59
CA ILE A 27 1.37 0.91 2.90
C ILE A 27 2.72 1.08 3.60
N LYS A 28 3.51 0.02 3.61
CA LYS A 28 4.83 -0.01 4.25
C LYS A 28 5.89 -0.51 3.26
N GLU A 29 7.02 0.18 3.20
CA GLU A 29 8.17 -0.26 2.42
C GLU A 29 8.92 -1.36 3.18
N LYS A 30 9.31 -2.44 2.52
CA LYS A 30 9.89 -3.64 3.16
C LYS A 30 11.12 -3.35 4.03
N ASN A 31 11.91 -2.33 3.68
CA ASN A 31 13.16 -1.99 4.36
C ASN A 31 13.08 -0.72 5.23
N LYS A 32 11.90 -0.11 5.36
CA LYS A 32 11.70 1.08 6.21
C LYS A 32 10.57 0.88 7.20
N HIS A 33 10.69 1.53 8.35
CA HIS A 33 9.61 1.63 9.33
C HIS A 33 8.59 2.73 8.98
N THR A 34 8.74 3.39 7.83
CA THR A 34 7.82 4.43 7.39
C THR A 34 6.55 3.80 6.83
N ILE A 35 5.41 4.20 7.40
CA ILE A 35 4.07 3.86 6.92
C ILE A 35 3.52 5.09 6.20
N LEU A 36 2.92 4.88 5.03
CA LEU A 36 2.28 5.94 4.23
C LEU A 36 0.79 5.65 4.15
N LEU A 37 -0.02 6.68 4.35
CA LEU A 37 -1.47 6.63 4.13
C LEU A 37 -1.75 7.14 2.72
N VAL A 38 -2.32 6.28 1.87
CA VAL A 38 -2.62 6.58 0.45
C VAL A 38 -4.02 6.11 0.10
N LYS A 39 -4.58 6.55 -1.03
CA LYS A 39 -5.84 5.99 -1.52
C LYS A 39 -5.61 4.66 -2.22
N LEU A 40 -6.54 3.73 -2.05
CA LEU A 40 -6.53 2.45 -2.77
C LEU A 40 -6.49 2.63 -4.29
N SER A 41 -7.10 3.70 -4.81
CA SER A 41 -7.12 4.03 -6.23
C SER A 41 -5.77 4.51 -6.79
N GLU A 42 -4.84 4.93 -5.92
CA GLU A 42 -3.49 5.37 -6.32
C GLU A 42 -2.49 4.20 -6.38
N LEU A 43 -2.92 3.02 -5.93
CA LEU A 43 -2.11 1.81 -5.93
C LEU A 43 -2.29 1.04 -7.24
N SER A 44 -1.22 0.37 -7.68
CA SER A 44 -1.28 -0.63 -8.74
C SER A 44 -0.86 -2.00 -8.19
N ILE A 45 -1.55 -3.05 -8.63
CA ILE A 45 -1.20 -4.43 -8.25
C ILE A 45 0.08 -4.79 -9.01
N ARG A 46 1.05 -5.39 -8.30
CA ARG A 46 2.20 -6.01 -8.95
C ARG A 46 1.78 -7.42 -9.35
N GLU A 47 1.46 -7.62 -10.63
CA GLU A 47 1.23 -8.95 -11.23
C GLU A 47 2.50 -9.82 -11.21
#